data_AF-A0A4Q3SJH7-F1
#
_entry.id   AF-A0A4Q3SJH7-F1
#
_cell.length_a   1.000
_cell.length_b   1.000
_cell.length_c   1.000
_cell.angle_alpha   90.00
_cell.angle_beta   90.00
_cell.angle_gamma   90.00
#
_symmetry.space_group_name_H-M   'P 1'
#
loop_
_entity.id
_entity.type
_entity.pdbx_description
1 polymer ?
#
loop_
_entity_poly.entity_id
_entity_poly.type
_entity_poly.pdbx_seq_one_letter_code
_entity_poly.pdbx_strand_id
1 'polypeptide(L)'
;MKRGPVSAFIEHHYRHFNAAALMDAAKGYETHLLEGGKMMITLAGAMSTGELGISLAEMIRQGKVDIISCTGANLEEDVMNLVAHSKYKRIPNYRDLTPEQEWELLENHYNRVTDTCIPEEEAFRRLQKHLVRQWKEAEEKGERYFPHEFLYKTVLSGDLEQYYEIDPKDSWIVA
;
A
#
# COMPACT_ATOMS: atom_id res chain seq x y z
N MET A 1 4.94 7.20 28.05
CA MET A 1 6.12 7.12 27.15
C MET A 1 6.56 8.53 26.78
N LYS A 2 7.87 8.76 26.60
CA LYS A 2 8.38 10.04 26.11
C LYS A 2 8.01 10.20 24.63
N ARG A 3 7.34 11.30 24.27
CA ARG A 3 6.96 11.60 22.88
C ARG A 3 8.21 11.81 22.02
N GLY A 4 8.15 11.38 20.77
CA GLY A 4 9.22 11.56 19.78
C GLY A 4 9.31 13.00 19.27
N PRO A 5 10.38 13.35 18.53
CA PRO A 5 10.61 14.71 18.03
C PRO A 5 9.49 15.21 17.10
N VAL A 6 8.90 14.34 16.27
CA VAL A 6 7.78 14.70 15.39
C VAL A 6 6.53 15.07 16.19
N SER A 7 6.17 14.27 17.20
CA SER A 7 5.03 14.57 18.07
C SER A 7 5.23 15.89 18.82
N ALA A 8 6.43 16.13 19.35
CA ALA A 8 6.76 17.39 20.04
C ALA A 8 6.71 18.60 19.10
N PHE A 9 7.18 18.44 17.85
CA PHE A 9 7.09 19.48 16.83
C PHE A 9 5.62 19.83 16.51
N ILE A 10 4.80 18.82 16.22
CA ILE A 10 3.38 19.02 15.91
C ILE A 10 2.67 19.68 17.11
N GLU A 11 2.90 19.19 18.33
CA GLU A 11 2.32 19.78 19.54
C GLU A 11 2.71 21.25 19.74
N HIS A 12 3.97 21.61 19.47
CA HIS A 12 4.42 22.97 19.64
C HIS A 12 3.88 23.93 18.56
N HIS A 13 3.86 23.50 17.30
CA HIS A 13 3.62 24.37 16.14
C HIS A 13 2.18 24.34 15.60
N TYR A 14 1.46 23.21 15.69
CA TYR A 14 0.19 23.01 14.98
C TYR A 14 -1.01 23.42 15.84
N ARG A 15 -1.14 24.72 16.12
CA ARG A 15 -2.09 25.25 17.12
C ARG A 15 -3.45 25.70 16.59
N HIS A 16 -3.55 26.03 15.30
CA HIS A 16 -4.75 26.65 14.73
C HIS A 16 -5.11 26.08 13.35
N PHE A 17 -6.36 26.25 12.93
CA PHE A 17 -6.90 25.85 11.63
C PHE A 17 -6.65 24.36 11.31
N ASN A 18 -6.36 24.02 10.05
CA ASN A 18 -6.12 22.65 9.61
C ASN A 18 -4.93 21.98 10.32
N ALA A 19 -3.98 22.78 10.83
CA ALA A 19 -2.87 22.23 11.61
C ALA A 19 -3.36 21.68 12.97
N ALA A 20 -4.24 22.41 13.67
CA ALA A 20 -4.84 21.93 14.92
C ALA A 20 -5.66 20.65 14.72
N ALA A 21 -6.36 20.54 13.60
CA ALA A 21 -7.15 19.34 13.28
C ALA A 21 -6.30 18.06 13.24
N LEU A 22 -5.04 18.13 12.80
CA LEU A 22 -4.11 16.98 12.86
C LEU A 22 -3.80 16.56 14.30
N MET A 23 -3.55 17.54 15.19
CA MET A 23 -3.26 17.29 16.60
C MET A 23 -4.49 16.69 17.32
N ASP A 24 -5.67 17.23 17.05
CA ASP A 24 -6.93 16.73 17.62
C ASP A 24 -7.23 15.30 17.14
N ALA A 25 -6.99 15.01 15.85
CA ALA A 25 -7.12 13.65 15.30
C ALA A 25 -6.14 12.66 15.96
N ALA A 26 -4.87 13.07 16.15
CA ALA A 26 -3.87 12.23 16.80
C ALA A 26 -4.24 11.90 18.25
N LYS A 27 -4.67 12.90 19.03
CA LYS A 27 -5.15 12.72 20.41
C LYS A 27 -6.40 11.86 20.48
N GLY A 28 -7.34 12.07 19.56
CA GLY A 28 -8.57 11.29 19.46
C GLY A 28 -8.29 9.81 19.18
N TYR A 29 -7.40 9.53 18.22
CA TYR A 29 -6.99 8.16 17.92
C TYR A 29 -6.30 7.49 19.13
N GLU A 30 -5.37 8.17 19.79
CA GLU A 30 -4.74 7.61 21.00
C GLU A 30 -5.74 7.32 22.12
N THR A 31 -6.70 8.22 22.33
CA THR A 31 -7.76 8.03 23.33
C THR A 31 -8.62 6.81 22.99
N HIS A 32 -9.05 6.70 21.72
CA HIS A 32 -9.82 5.56 21.22
C HIS A 32 -9.11 4.22 21.48
N LEU A 33 -7.80 4.16 21.24
CA LEU A 33 -6.99 2.97 21.52
C LEU A 33 -6.86 2.68 23.01
N LEU A 34 -6.63 3.71 23.84
CA LEU A 34 -6.51 3.57 25.30
C LEU A 34 -7.80 3.09 25.95
N GLU A 35 -8.95 3.43 25.36
CA GLU A 35 -10.27 2.97 25.79
C GLU A 35 -10.62 1.55 25.30
N GLY A 36 -9.68 0.88 24.60
CA GLY A 36 -9.88 -0.46 24.05
C GLY A 36 -10.68 -0.50 22.75
N GLY A 37 -10.86 0.65 22.11
CA GLY A 37 -11.52 0.77 20.82
C GLY A 37 -10.75 0.10 19.69
N LYS A 38 -11.50 -0.40 18.70
CA LYS A 38 -10.96 -1.02 17.48
C LYS A 38 -10.92 0.00 16.35
N MET A 39 -9.81 0.07 15.62
CA MET A 39 -9.65 1.06 14.57
C MET A 39 -9.93 0.47 13.18
N MET A 40 -10.89 1.08 12.49
CA MET A 40 -11.14 0.84 11.08
C MET A 40 -10.63 2.03 10.27
N ILE A 41 -9.84 1.75 9.22
CA ILE A 41 -9.39 2.75 8.25
C ILE A 41 -10.03 2.50 6.88
N THR A 42 -10.35 3.58 6.19
CA THR A 42 -10.81 3.55 4.79
C THR A 42 -9.75 4.20 3.92
N LEU A 43 -9.19 3.45 2.96
CA LEU A 43 -8.11 3.95 2.10
C LEU A 43 -8.65 4.33 0.72
N ALA A 44 -8.29 5.53 0.27
CA ALA A 44 -8.47 5.95 -1.11
C ALA A 44 -7.55 5.16 -2.05
N GLY A 45 -7.77 5.24 -3.36
CA GLY A 45 -6.87 4.64 -4.35
C GLY A 45 -5.47 5.25 -4.33
N ALA A 46 -4.49 4.54 -4.89
CA ALA A 46 -3.09 4.95 -5.04
C ALA A 46 -2.30 5.18 -3.73
N MET A 47 -2.85 4.84 -2.56
CA MET A 47 -2.14 5.05 -1.28
C MET A 47 -0.98 4.06 -1.10
N SER A 48 -1.11 2.83 -1.61
CA SER A 48 -0.01 1.86 -1.65
C SER A 48 1.11 2.31 -2.59
N THR A 49 0.77 2.82 -3.78
CA THR A 49 1.76 3.45 -4.67
C THR A 49 2.44 4.66 -4.01
N GLY A 50 1.71 5.44 -3.21
CA GLY A 50 2.24 6.52 -2.39
C GLY A 50 3.02 6.06 -1.14
N GLU A 51 3.37 4.77 -1.06
CA GLU A 51 4.20 4.16 -0.01
C GLU A 51 3.65 4.31 1.41
N LEU A 52 2.32 4.36 1.56
CA LEU A 52 1.68 4.38 2.87
C LEU A 52 2.09 3.17 3.74
N GLY A 53 2.47 2.06 3.10
CA GLY A 53 2.94 0.83 3.73
C GLY A 53 4.04 1.04 4.78
N ILE A 54 4.99 1.96 4.54
CA ILE A 54 6.09 2.28 5.47
C ILE A 54 5.58 2.62 6.88
N SER A 55 4.47 3.37 6.96
CA SER A 55 3.87 3.76 8.25
C SER A 55 2.72 2.85 8.67
N LEU A 56 1.89 2.41 7.71
CA LEU A 56 0.70 1.64 7.98
C LEU A 56 1.03 0.23 8.47
N ALA A 57 2.02 -0.42 7.86
CA ALA A 57 2.45 -1.76 8.23
C ALA A 57 2.90 -1.83 9.70
N GLU A 58 3.67 -0.85 10.16
CA GLU A 58 4.04 -0.75 11.58
C GLU A 58 2.82 -0.53 12.49
N MET A 59 1.87 0.31 12.08
CA MET A 59 0.64 0.53 12.85
C MET A 59 -0.21 -0.74 12.98
N ILE A 60 -0.29 -1.57 11.93
CA ILE A 60 -0.96 -2.87 11.95
C ILE A 60 -0.25 -3.81 12.93
N ARG A 61 1.07 -3.99 12.82
CA ARG A 61 1.84 -4.90 13.69
C ARG A 61 1.80 -4.51 15.16
N GLN A 62 1.68 -3.23 15.45
CA GLN A 62 1.51 -2.71 16.81
C GLN A 62 0.06 -2.85 17.33
N GLY A 63 -0.84 -3.48 16.57
CA GLY A 63 -2.24 -3.67 16.93
C GLY A 63 -3.04 -2.37 17.01
N LYS A 64 -2.64 -1.34 16.27
CA LYS A 64 -3.29 -0.02 16.28
C LYS A 64 -4.32 0.13 15.17
N VAL A 65 -4.31 -0.76 14.18
CA VAL A 65 -5.28 -0.85 13.09
C VAL A 65 -5.84 -2.27 13.10
N ASP A 66 -7.17 -2.40 13.11
CA ASP A 66 -7.84 -3.71 13.19
C ASP A 66 -8.59 -4.07 11.90
N ILE A 67 -9.08 -3.05 11.16
CA ILE A 67 -9.89 -3.26 9.96
C ILE A 67 -9.46 -2.26 8.88
N ILE A 68 -9.31 -2.74 7.65
CA ILE A 68 -9.01 -1.91 6.48
C ILE A 68 -10.11 -2.12 5.44
N SER A 69 -10.74 -1.04 5.01
CA SER A 69 -11.60 -1.02 3.82
C SER A 69 -10.90 -0.25 2.73
N CYS A 70 -10.63 -0.90 1.61
CA CYS A 70 -9.91 -0.31 0.49
C CYS A 70 -10.36 -0.93 -0.83
N THR A 71 -9.93 -0.32 -1.93
CA THR A 71 -10.08 -0.90 -3.27
C THR A 71 -9.07 -2.03 -3.50
N GLY A 72 -9.38 -2.95 -4.42
CA GLY A 72 -8.46 -4.02 -4.82
C GLY A 72 -7.09 -3.50 -5.29
N ALA A 73 -7.06 -2.33 -5.91
CA ALA A 73 -5.82 -1.69 -6.36
C ALA A 73 -4.82 -1.47 -5.21
N ASN A 74 -5.25 -1.04 -4.01
CA ASN A 74 -4.30 -0.87 -2.90
C ASN A 74 -3.70 -2.20 -2.45
N LEU A 75 -4.49 -3.27 -2.46
CA LEU A 75 -4.00 -4.60 -2.09
C LEU A 75 -2.92 -5.05 -3.08
N GLU A 76 -3.22 -4.94 -4.37
CA GLU A 76 -2.32 -5.35 -5.45
C GLU A 76 -1.06 -4.48 -5.52
N GLU A 77 -1.21 -3.15 -5.45
CA GLU A 77 -0.10 -2.19 -5.54
C GLU A 77 0.90 -2.32 -4.39
N ASP A 78 0.47 -2.72 -3.18
CA ASP A 78 1.40 -2.98 -2.08
C ASP A 78 2.29 -4.20 -2.36
N VAL A 79 1.70 -5.26 -2.93
CA VAL A 79 2.45 -6.45 -3.37
C VAL A 79 3.32 -6.15 -4.59
N MET A 80 2.86 -5.31 -5.52
CA MET A 80 3.67 -4.83 -6.64
C MET A 80 4.88 -4.04 -6.16
N ASN A 81 4.70 -3.17 -5.17
CA ASN A 81 5.81 -2.44 -4.55
C ASN A 81 6.78 -3.44 -3.91
N LEU A 82 6.25 -4.42 -3.17
CA LEU A 82 7.06 -5.48 -2.55
C LEU A 82 7.98 -6.20 -3.54
N VAL A 83 7.52 -6.47 -4.77
CA VAL A 83 8.26 -7.29 -5.74
C VAL A 83 8.96 -6.53 -6.87
N ALA A 84 8.72 -5.23 -7.04
CA ALA A 84 9.21 -4.48 -8.20
C ALA A 84 9.61 -3.03 -7.92
N HIS A 85 9.73 -2.61 -6.66
CA HIS A 85 10.01 -1.22 -6.27
C HIS A 85 11.18 -0.56 -7.01
N SER A 86 12.31 -1.26 -7.17
CA SER A 86 13.52 -0.73 -7.82
C SER A 86 13.32 -0.40 -9.31
N LYS A 87 12.24 -0.90 -9.88
CA LYS A 87 11.85 -0.72 -11.28
C LYS A 87 10.81 0.40 -11.46
N TYR A 88 10.33 0.99 -10.36
CA TYR A 88 9.39 2.10 -10.43
C TYR A 88 10.10 3.32 -11.01
N LYS A 89 9.36 4.08 -11.82
CA LYS A 89 9.88 5.28 -12.49
C LYS A 89 9.06 6.49 -12.09
N ARG A 90 9.72 7.46 -11.46
CA ARG A 90 9.08 8.75 -11.15
C ARG A 90 9.07 9.68 -12.37
N ILE A 91 7.96 10.38 -12.57
CA ILE A 91 7.74 11.38 -13.63
C ILE A 91 7.38 12.72 -12.98
N PRO A 92 8.37 13.59 -12.71
CA PRO A 92 8.14 14.85 -11.99
C PRO A 92 7.14 15.80 -12.66
N ASN A 93 7.02 15.77 -14.00
CA ASN A 93 6.17 16.65 -14.80
C ASN A 93 4.89 15.96 -15.31
N TYR A 94 4.37 14.94 -14.59
CA TYR A 94 3.26 14.10 -15.05
C TYR A 94 1.94 14.82 -15.39
N ARG A 95 1.78 16.08 -14.95
CA ARG A 95 0.59 16.90 -15.24
C ARG A 95 0.65 17.58 -16.61
N ASP A 96 1.84 17.68 -17.20
CA ASP A 96 2.12 18.47 -18.40
C ASP A 96 2.75 17.61 -19.52
N LEU A 97 2.43 16.32 -19.55
CA LEU A 97 2.93 15.40 -20.59
C LEU A 97 2.32 15.74 -21.96
N THR A 98 3.13 15.74 -23.00
CA THR A 98 2.63 15.83 -24.38
C THR A 98 2.02 14.49 -24.83
N PRO A 99 1.16 14.47 -25.86
CA PRO A 99 0.64 13.22 -26.41
C PRO A 99 1.73 12.21 -26.79
N GLU A 100 2.87 12.68 -27.32
CA GLU A 100 4.01 11.84 -27.68
C GLU A 100 4.67 11.23 -26.43
N GLN A 101 4.77 11.98 -25.33
CA GLN A 101 5.31 11.48 -24.08
C GLN A 101 4.38 10.44 -23.44
N GLU A 102 3.07 10.63 -23.50
CA GLU A 102 2.10 9.59 -23.06
C GLU A 102 2.21 8.33 -23.94
N TRP A 103 2.43 8.50 -25.25
CA TRP A 103 2.69 7.38 -26.16
C TRP A 103 3.99 6.64 -25.83
N GLU A 104 5.06 7.36 -25.52
CA GLU A 104 6.32 6.75 -25.08
C GLU A 104 6.13 5.91 -23.80
N LEU A 105 5.32 6.36 -22.85
CA LEU A 105 5.01 5.56 -21.65
C LEU A 105 4.29 4.25 -22.02
N LEU A 106 3.33 4.31 -22.95
CA LEU A 106 2.62 3.14 -23.45
C LEU A 106 3.56 2.14 -24.14
N GLU A 107 4.38 2.62 -25.08
CA GLU A 107 5.33 1.78 -25.83
C GLU A 107 6.36 1.11 -24.93
N ASN A 108 6.69 1.72 -23.79
CA ASN A 108 7.62 1.18 -22.81
C ASN A 108 6.92 0.44 -21.65
N HIS A 109 5.61 0.16 -21.74
CA HIS A 109 4.84 -0.57 -20.74
C HIS A 109 4.91 0.03 -19.32
N TYR A 110 4.94 1.37 -19.24
CA TYR A 110 4.95 2.11 -17.99
C TYR A 110 3.52 2.51 -17.59
N ASN A 111 2.85 1.65 -16.83
CA ASN A 111 1.55 1.96 -16.25
C ASN A 111 1.70 3.08 -15.21
N ARG A 112 0.98 4.19 -15.37
CA ARG A 112 1.17 5.40 -14.56
C ARG A 112 0.06 5.64 -13.56
N VAL A 113 0.45 5.85 -12.31
CA VAL A 113 -0.38 6.36 -11.22
C VAL A 113 0.22 7.71 -10.80
N THR A 114 -0.47 8.80 -11.13
CA THR A 114 0.01 10.17 -10.94
C THR A 114 1.42 10.39 -11.52
N ASP A 115 2.41 10.60 -10.66
CA ASP A 115 3.82 10.85 -10.94
C ASP A 115 4.69 9.59 -10.82
N THR A 116 4.10 8.42 -10.66
CA THR A 116 4.81 7.15 -10.48
C THR A 116 4.37 6.13 -11.51
N CYS A 117 5.33 5.53 -12.20
CA CYS A 117 5.10 4.43 -13.13
C CYS A 117 5.49 3.10 -12.50
N ILE A 118 4.60 2.13 -12.65
CA ILE A 118 4.73 0.75 -12.22
C ILE A 118 4.99 -0.09 -13.48
N PRO A 119 6.10 -0.83 -13.56
CA PRO A 119 6.45 -1.59 -14.76
C PRO A 119 5.54 -2.81 -14.93
N GLU A 120 5.03 -3.04 -16.13
CA GLU A 120 4.08 -4.13 -16.40
C GLU A 120 4.64 -5.52 -16.10
N GLU A 121 5.84 -5.84 -16.60
CA GLU A 121 6.41 -7.19 -16.53
C GLU A 121 6.85 -7.57 -15.11
N GLU A 122 7.59 -6.69 -14.45
CA GLU A 122 8.16 -6.96 -13.14
C GLU A 122 7.12 -6.89 -12.02
N ALA A 123 6.04 -6.12 -12.19
CA ALA A 123 4.98 -6.00 -11.19
C ALA A 123 3.73 -6.83 -11.56
N PHE A 124 3.02 -6.44 -12.62
CA PHE A 124 1.70 -7.00 -12.96
C PHE A 124 1.80 -8.43 -13.46
N ARG A 125 2.65 -8.70 -14.46
CA ARG A 125 2.77 -10.06 -15.04
C ARG A 125 3.38 -11.05 -14.06
N ARG A 126 4.34 -10.60 -13.26
CA ARG A 126 4.90 -11.37 -12.15
C ARG A 126 3.81 -11.79 -11.17
N LEU A 127 3.05 -10.84 -10.61
CA LEU A 127 1.98 -11.13 -9.66
C LEU A 127 0.87 -12.00 -10.32
N GLN A 128 0.48 -11.67 -11.56
CA GLN A 128 -0.52 -12.40 -12.34
C GLN A 128 -0.16 -13.89 -12.44
N LYS A 129 1.09 -14.23 -12.73
CA LYS A 129 1.54 -15.63 -12.85
C LYS A 129 1.20 -16.45 -11.60
N HIS A 130 1.42 -15.88 -10.42
CA HIS A 130 1.15 -16.57 -9.15
C HIS A 130 -0.34 -16.56 -8.77
N LEU A 131 -1.04 -15.45 -9.02
CA LEU A 131 -2.50 -15.37 -8.79
C LEU A 131 -3.28 -16.36 -9.66
N VAL A 132 -2.93 -16.47 -10.95
CA VAL A 132 -3.57 -17.42 -11.87
C VAL A 132 -3.38 -18.87 -11.39
N ARG A 133 -2.22 -19.19 -10.82
CA ARG A 133 -1.97 -20.51 -10.21
C ARG A 133 -2.95 -20.76 -9.05
N GLN A 134 -3.10 -19.80 -8.13
CA GLN A 134 -4.03 -19.93 -7.00
C GLN A 134 -5.49 -20.08 -7.45
N TRP A 135 -5.92 -19.35 -8.48
CA TRP A 135 -7.27 -19.47 -9.05
C TRP A 135 -7.52 -20.85 -9.64
N LYS A 136 -6.59 -21.37 -10.44
CA LYS A 136 -6.70 -22.70 -11.04
C LYS A 136 -6.73 -23.81 -10.01
N GLU A 137 -5.87 -23.72 -8.99
CA GLU A 137 -5.85 -24.72 -7.91
C GLU A 137 -7.16 -24.71 -7.09
N ALA A 138 -7.76 -23.55 -6.86
CA ALA A 138 -9.06 -23.46 -6.21
C ALA A 138 -10.19 -24.02 -7.10
N GLU A 139 -10.16 -23.74 -8.40
CA GLU A 139 -11.10 -24.29 -9.38
C GLU A 139 -11.05 -25.82 -9.41
N GLU A 140 -9.85 -26.40 -9.52
CA GLU A 140 -9.64 -27.86 -9.54
C GLU A 140 -10.16 -28.55 -8.27
N LYS A 141 -10.08 -27.86 -7.11
CA LYS A 141 -10.58 -28.35 -5.82
C LYS A 141 -12.06 -28.02 -5.55
N GLY A 142 -12.70 -27.23 -6.41
CA GLY A 142 -14.06 -26.74 -6.20
C GLY A 142 -14.20 -25.76 -5.03
N GLU A 143 -13.12 -25.08 -4.66
CA GLU A 143 -13.08 -24.13 -3.54
C GLU A 143 -13.47 -22.71 -3.99
N ARG A 144 -14.07 -21.94 -3.08
CA ARG A 144 -14.45 -20.55 -3.32
C ARG A 144 -13.85 -19.65 -2.25
N TYR A 145 -13.34 -18.51 -2.69
CA TYR A 145 -12.68 -17.52 -1.86
C TYR A 145 -13.12 -16.11 -2.27
N PHE A 146 -13.05 -15.17 -1.35
CA PHE A 146 -13.15 -13.75 -1.66
C PHE A 146 -11.91 -13.28 -2.46
N PRO A 147 -12.02 -12.21 -3.26
CA PRO A 147 -10.93 -11.74 -4.10
C PRO A 147 -9.60 -11.50 -3.35
N HIS A 148 -9.66 -10.90 -2.16
CA HIS A 148 -8.48 -10.61 -1.34
C HIS A 148 -7.81 -11.87 -0.77
N GLU A 149 -8.55 -12.95 -0.54
CA GLU A 149 -8.00 -14.19 0.00
C GLU A 149 -7.05 -14.87 -0.99
N PHE A 150 -7.26 -14.71 -2.30
CA PHE A 150 -6.31 -15.21 -3.31
C PHE A 150 -4.98 -14.47 -3.25
N LEU A 151 -5.00 -13.16 -3.00
CA LEU A 151 -3.79 -12.38 -2.82
C LEU A 151 -3.07 -12.79 -1.54
N TYR A 152 -3.81 -12.98 -0.44
CA TYR A 152 -3.23 -13.45 0.83
C TYR A 152 -2.60 -14.83 0.68
N LYS A 153 -3.28 -15.77 0.02
CA LYS A 153 -2.72 -17.10 -0.30
C LYS A 153 -1.45 -16.99 -1.14
N THR A 154 -1.39 -16.06 -2.09
CA THR A 154 -0.21 -15.83 -2.93
C THR A 154 0.98 -15.33 -2.12
N VAL A 155 0.75 -14.38 -1.21
CA VAL A 155 1.79 -13.83 -0.34
C VAL A 155 2.25 -14.89 0.68
N LEU A 156 1.31 -15.56 1.33
CA LEU A 156 1.56 -16.57 2.37
C LEU A 156 2.19 -17.86 1.83
N SER A 157 2.16 -18.12 0.52
CA SER A 157 2.82 -19.31 -0.05
C SER A 157 4.34 -19.19 -0.07
N GLY A 158 4.89 -17.98 0.12
CA GLY A 158 6.33 -17.70 0.02
C GLY A 158 6.85 -17.62 -1.41
N ASP A 159 6.00 -17.82 -2.43
CA ASP A 159 6.39 -17.82 -3.84
C ASP A 159 7.05 -16.50 -4.27
N LEU A 160 6.62 -15.40 -3.66
CA LEU A 160 7.03 -14.04 -4.01
C LEU A 160 8.32 -13.61 -3.29
N GLU A 161 8.77 -14.30 -2.23
CA GLU A 161 9.91 -13.87 -1.39
C GLU A 161 11.20 -13.70 -2.21
N GLN A 162 11.41 -14.55 -3.21
CA GLN A 162 12.55 -14.48 -4.12
C GLN A 162 12.61 -13.18 -4.94
N TYR A 163 11.50 -12.44 -5.00
CA TYR A 163 11.36 -11.19 -5.75
C TYR A 163 11.34 -9.96 -4.86
N TYR A 164 11.46 -10.08 -3.54
CA TYR A 164 11.30 -8.94 -2.65
C TYR A 164 12.38 -7.88 -2.88
N GLU A 165 11.95 -6.64 -3.14
CA GLU A 165 12.82 -5.49 -3.43
C GLU A 165 12.80 -4.43 -2.32
N ILE A 166 11.81 -4.47 -1.42
CA ILE A 166 11.74 -3.65 -0.19
C ILE A 166 11.74 -4.54 1.06
N ASP A 167 11.94 -3.95 2.24
CA ASP A 167 11.78 -4.67 3.50
C ASP A 167 10.31 -5.10 3.63
N PRO A 168 9.99 -6.39 3.86
CA PRO A 168 8.62 -6.84 4.11
C PRO A 168 7.93 -6.10 5.27
N LYS A 169 8.70 -5.48 6.17
CA LYS A 169 8.19 -4.57 7.19
C LYS A 169 7.48 -3.35 6.63
N ASP A 170 7.78 -2.94 5.41
CA ASP A 170 7.17 -1.77 4.77
C ASP A 170 5.98 -2.14 3.88
N SER A 171 5.61 -3.44 3.79
CA SER A 171 4.38 -3.91 3.15
C SER A 171 3.26 -4.08 4.18
N TRP A 172 2.11 -3.44 3.93
CA TRP A 172 0.96 -3.52 4.83
C TRP A 172 0.07 -4.74 4.56
N ILE A 173 0.17 -5.37 3.38
CA ILE A 173 -0.41 -6.69 3.11
C ILE A 173 0.28 -7.78 3.93
N VAL A 174 1.61 -7.67 4.12
CA VAL A 174 2.41 -8.64 4.88
C VAL A 174 2.26 -8.45 6.40
N ALA A 175 1.91 -7.24 6.85
CA ALA A 175 1.76 -6.85 8.25
C ALA A 175 0.59 -7.53 8.95
#